data_AF-A0A6P8YI84-F1
#
_entry.id   AF-A0A6P8YI84-F1
#
_cell.length_a   1.000
_cell.length_b   1.000
_cell.length_c   1.000
_cell.angle_alpha   90.00
_cell.angle_beta   90.00
_cell.angle_gamma   90.00
#
_symmetry.space_group_name_H-M   'P 1'
#
loop_
_entity.id
_entity.type
_entity.pdbx_description
1 polymer ?
#
loop_
_entity_poly.entity_id
_entity_poly.type
_entity_poly.pdbx_seq_one_letter_code
_entity_poly.pdbx_strand_id
1 'polypeptide(L)'
;MSKFITYLQSFGAKTELLIVAHNAKAFDAVFVLQELVARRLRPELVLNGAKILNMKLNTWSFIDSLMFLPMPLSALPKAFGLTELKKGYFPFLANTRQYYNYEGPLPEREMYCVSGMKAQSAIEFNRWYDDQVEQGAVFNFKRELVDYCISDVTILRQACQSFRKLFAESAGFDPMFHSITLSSAVMNSFRKLFLLPNSIGIVPPGGYHGRGKQSHMALQWLDWEQHKLGQSIKTIYTDRPEGGENRYERTQRITALFKKAGYVVIEKWECDWNEDLKTPEVKAYFEAHPTTRSPPLDLRKALCGGRTSALRCYHKVDLTKGEKIKMADVVSEYPNANLRGCYPLDHPSIYLEGDPQMPPVDTWNGIVKCTVLPPRDLYLPVLPYKCNGKLMFPLCRTCVENESPDLCQHTNPLDRQLTGEWCAPELHLALQKGYTLIAIHEVYQYPRTMQ
;
A
#
# COMPACT_ATOMS: atom_id res chain seq x y z
N MET A 1 -2.72 20.96 26.04
CA MET A 1 -1.53 20.97 25.14
C MET A 1 -0.52 22.04 25.52
N SER A 2 -0.92 23.31 25.72
CA SER A 2 -0.01 24.40 26.12
C SER A 2 1.05 24.07 27.20
N LYS A 3 0.66 23.52 28.36
CA LYS A 3 1.62 23.12 29.41
C LYS A 3 2.67 22.11 28.92
N PHE A 4 2.27 21.18 28.05
CA PHE A 4 3.18 20.17 27.48
C PHE A 4 4.20 20.80 26.54
N ILE A 5 3.79 21.71 25.65
CA ILE A 5 4.74 22.42 24.78
C ILE A 5 5.71 23.28 25.60
N THR A 6 5.22 23.97 26.64
CA THR A 6 6.08 24.73 27.55
C THR A 6 7.08 23.82 28.29
N TYR A 7 6.66 22.62 28.70
CA TYR A 7 7.57 21.62 29.26
C TYR A 7 8.65 21.18 28.25
N LEU A 8 8.30 20.94 26.98
CA LEU A 8 9.28 20.63 25.95
C LEU A 8 10.27 21.79 25.70
N GLN A 9 9.82 23.05 25.82
CA GLN A 9 10.69 24.23 25.73
C GLN A 9 11.65 24.39 26.90
N SER A 10 11.43 23.68 28.02
CA SER A 10 12.34 23.72 29.17
C SER A 10 13.65 22.95 28.92
N PHE A 11 13.68 22.08 27.91
CA PHE A 11 14.91 21.41 27.48
C PHE A 11 15.80 22.37 26.68
N GLY A 12 17.12 22.15 26.75
CA GLY A 12 18.08 22.98 26.02
C GLY A 12 17.83 22.99 24.51
N ALA A 13 18.07 24.12 23.86
CA ALA A 13 17.74 24.32 22.43
C ALA A 13 18.46 23.35 21.47
N LYS A 14 19.57 22.74 21.90
CA LYS A 14 20.32 21.74 21.12
C LYS A 14 19.97 20.29 21.47
N THR A 15 19.10 20.08 22.45
CA THR A 15 18.68 18.74 22.85
C THR A 15 17.76 18.17 21.78
N GLU A 16 18.14 17.04 21.20
CA GLU A 16 17.25 16.28 20.31
C GLU A 16 16.16 15.59 21.13
N LEU A 17 14.91 15.89 20.82
CA LEU A 17 13.75 15.30 21.47
C LEU A 17 13.00 14.41 20.49
N LEU A 18 12.86 13.14 20.85
CA LEU A 18 11.95 12.22 20.19
C LEU A 18 10.68 12.10 21.03
N ILE A 19 9.60 12.70 20.56
CA ILE A 19 8.29 12.68 21.21
C ILE A 19 7.45 11.60 20.52
N VAL A 20 7.04 10.59 21.30
CA VAL A 20 6.32 9.43 20.78
C VAL A 20 4.94 9.38 21.41
N ALA A 21 3.91 9.25 20.57
CA ALA A 21 2.55 8.92 21.00
C ALA A 21 2.06 7.68 20.24
N HIS A 22 1.05 6.99 20.79
CA HIS A 22 0.49 5.78 20.18
C HIS A 22 -0.78 6.12 19.43
N ASN A 23 -0.75 5.93 18.10
CA ASN A 23 -1.78 6.40 17.17
C ASN A 23 -1.85 7.93 16.99
N ALA A 24 -0.70 8.61 17.15
CA ALA A 24 -0.61 10.06 17.08
C ALA A 24 -1.19 10.63 15.78
N LYS A 25 -0.96 9.95 14.65
CA LYS A 25 -1.37 10.40 13.30
C LYS A 25 -2.88 10.58 13.13
N ALA A 26 -3.66 9.88 13.95
CA ALA A 26 -5.12 9.89 13.90
C ALA A 26 -5.74 10.63 15.08
N PHE A 27 -4.94 11.07 16.06
CA PHE A 27 -5.46 11.68 17.28
C PHE A 27 -4.56 12.82 17.79
N ASP A 28 -3.48 12.53 18.51
CA ASP A 28 -2.73 13.54 19.27
C ASP A 28 -2.07 14.63 18.41
N ALA A 29 -1.59 14.27 17.22
CA ALA A 29 -0.77 15.14 16.40
C ALA A 29 -1.48 16.43 15.98
N VAL A 30 -2.82 16.40 15.79
CA VAL A 30 -3.58 17.61 15.43
C VAL A 30 -3.61 18.62 16.57
N PHE A 31 -3.73 18.16 17.83
CA PHE A 31 -3.73 19.05 18.99
C PHE A 31 -2.36 19.69 19.21
N VAL A 32 -1.28 18.92 18.97
CA VAL A 32 0.08 19.46 18.99
C VAL A 32 0.26 20.51 17.90
N LEU A 33 -0.15 20.22 16.66
CA LEU A 33 -0.07 21.17 15.54
C LEU A 33 -0.86 22.46 15.82
N GLN A 34 -2.09 22.34 16.32
CA GLN A 34 -2.91 23.49 16.69
C GLN A 34 -2.21 24.41 17.70
N GLU A 35 -1.61 23.84 18.75
CA GLU A 35 -0.87 24.61 19.75
C GLU A 35 0.39 25.25 19.17
N LEU A 36 1.13 24.54 18.32
CA LEU A 36 2.33 25.09 17.66
C LEU A 36 1.97 26.27 16.74
N VAL A 37 0.90 26.14 15.95
CA VAL A 37 0.39 27.22 15.09
C VAL A 37 -0.10 28.40 15.92
N ALA A 38 -0.82 28.17 17.03
CA ALA A 38 -1.24 29.22 17.94
C ALA A 38 -0.04 30.00 18.52
N ARG A 39 1.11 29.34 18.71
CA ARG A 39 2.38 29.96 19.13
C ARG A 39 3.21 30.54 17.98
N ARG A 40 2.69 30.54 16.74
CA ARG A 40 3.38 30.99 15.52
C ARG A 40 4.67 30.20 15.20
N LEU A 41 4.74 28.95 15.67
CA LEU A 41 5.80 28.02 15.33
C LEU A 41 5.44 27.31 14.02
N ARG A 42 6.43 27.07 13.17
CA ARG A 42 6.23 26.50 11.82
C ARG A 42 6.88 25.11 11.75
N PRO A 43 6.17 24.04 12.13
CA PRO A 43 6.71 22.70 12.00
C PRO A 43 6.68 22.22 10.55
N GLU A 44 7.63 21.36 10.20
CA GLU A 44 7.62 20.59 8.94
C GLU A 44 6.76 19.35 9.13
N LEU A 45 5.86 19.07 8.17
CA LEU A 45 4.90 17.98 8.25
C LEU A 45 5.14 16.93 7.16
N VAL A 46 5.03 15.66 7.55
CA VAL A 46 4.91 14.54 6.62
C VAL A 46 3.51 13.97 6.76
N LEU A 47 2.75 13.99 5.67
CA LEU A 47 1.33 13.63 5.67
C LEU A 47 1.08 12.31 4.92
N ASN A 48 0.03 11.59 5.31
CA ASN A 48 -0.58 10.52 4.54
C ASN A 48 -2.08 10.79 4.42
N GLY A 49 -2.49 11.33 3.26
CA GLY A 49 -3.77 12.00 3.14
C GLY A 49 -3.88 13.12 4.17
N ALA A 50 -4.94 13.12 4.97
CA ALA A 50 -5.16 14.09 6.04
C ALA A 50 -4.47 13.75 7.38
N LYS A 51 -3.75 12.62 7.48
CA LYS A 51 -3.13 12.16 8.72
C LYS A 51 -1.68 12.64 8.82
N ILE A 52 -1.27 13.14 10.00
CA ILE A 52 0.09 13.63 10.26
C ILE A 52 0.97 12.45 10.68
N LEU A 53 1.77 11.90 9.76
CA LEU A 53 2.66 10.77 10.06
C LEU A 53 3.83 11.16 10.95
N ASN A 54 4.41 12.33 10.67
CA ASN A 54 5.55 12.87 11.40
C ASN A 54 5.50 14.40 11.36
N MET A 55 5.94 15.02 12.43
CA MET A 55 6.03 16.46 12.56
C MET A 55 7.38 16.83 13.17
N LYS A 56 8.13 17.71 12.52
CA LYS A 56 9.44 18.19 12.99
C LYS A 56 9.41 19.67 13.31
N LEU A 57 10.00 20.04 14.43
CA LEU A 57 10.20 21.43 14.82
C LEU A 57 11.59 21.58 15.45
N ASN A 58 12.52 22.24 14.76
CA ASN A 58 13.91 22.34 15.18
C ASN A 58 14.50 20.93 15.48
N THR A 59 14.96 20.70 16.71
CA THR A 59 15.52 19.42 17.19
C THR A 59 14.45 18.43 17.68
N TRP A 60 13.16 18.75 17.55
CA TRP A 60 12.06 17.91 18.03
C TRP A 60 11.46 17.12 16.88
N SER A 61 11.27 15.82 17.09
CA SER A 61 10.55 14.93 16.18
C SER A 61 9.37 14.30 16.90
N PHE A 62 8.17 14.57 16.42
CA PHE A 62 6.93 13.95 16.87
C PHE A 62 6.58 12.79 15.95
N ILE A 63 6.59 11.57 16.48
CA ILE A 63 6.34 10.36 15.70
C ILE A 63 5.17 9.55 16.29
N ASP A 64 4.52 8.79 15.41
CA ASP A 64 3.51 7.81 15.79
C ASP A 64 4.14 6.42 15.95
N SER A 65 4.13 5.88 17.17
CA SER A 65 4.64 4.54 17.44
C SER A 65 3.93 3.44 16.68
N LEU A 66 2.66 3.61 16.26
CA LEU A 66 1.96 2.62 15.43
C LEU A 66 2.61 2.44 14.05
N MET A 67 3.42 3.39 13.59
CA MET A 67 4.20 3.23 12.36
C MET A 67 5.37 2.24 12.52
N PHE A 68 5.73 1.90 13.76
CA PHE A 68 6.77 0.94 14.11
C PHE A 68 6.21 -0.34 14.76
N LEU A 69 5.19 -0.19 15.59
CA LEU A 69 4.58 -1.22 16.42
C LEU A 69 3.09 -1.32 16.04
N PRO A 70 2.73 -1.98 14.93
CA PRO A 70 1.36 -1.95 14.38
C PRO A 70 0.40 -2.88 15.15
N MET A 71 0.25 -2.64 16.45
CA MET A 71 -0.62 -3.38 17.35
C MET A 71 -1.14 -2.46 18.46
N PRO A 72 -2.26 -2.80 19.11
CA PRO A 72 -2.78 -2.01 20.24
C PRO A 72 -1.78 -1.92 21.40
N LEU A 73 -1.83 -0.82 22.15
CA LEU A 73 -0.98 -0.61 23.33
C LEU A 73 -1.06 -1.78 24.34
N SER A 74 -2.26 -2.33 24.55
CA SER A 74 -2.51 -3.48 25.43
C SER A 74 -1.87 -4.79 24.95
N ALA A 75 -1.44 -4.89 23.69
CA ALA A 75 -0.73 -6.06 23.18
C ALA A 75 0.80 -5.96 23.37
N LEU A 76 1.33 -4.75 23.59
CA LEU A 76 2.78 -4.52 23.71
C LEU A 76 3.42 -5.27 24.89
N PRO A 77 2.81 -5.33 26.10
CA PRO A 77 3.43 -6.04 27.21
C PRO A 77 3.70 -7.51 26.90
N LYS A 78 2.70 -8.20 26.34
CA LYS A 78 2.86 -9.60 25.90
C LYS A 78 3.89 -9.73 24.77
N ALA A 79 3.87 -8.84 23.79
CA ALA A 79 4.78 -8.89 22.64
C ALA A 79 6.26 -8.71 23.03
N PHE A 80 6.55 -7.88 24.05
CA PHE A 80 7.90 -7.57 24.50
C PHE A 80 8.29 -8.23 25.84
N GLY A 81 7.43 -9.07 26.40
CA GLY A 81 7.67 -9.71 27.71
C GLY A 81 7.76 -8.72 28.87
N LEU A 82 7.00 -7.62 28.82
CA LEU A 82 6.98 -6.58 29.85
C LEU A 82 5.98 -6.92 30.96
N THR A 83 6.31 -6.53 32.19
CA THR A 83 5.37 -6.58 33.31
C THR A 83 4.44 -5.38 33.24
N GLU A 84 3.14 -5.62 33.12
CA GLU A 84 2.13 -4.57 33.20
C GLU A 84 2.12 -3.93 34.59
N LEU A 85 2.24 -2.60 34.64
CA LEU A 85 2.20 -1.84 35.89
C LEU A 85 0.82 -1.88 36.55
N LYS A 86 -0.25 -1.86 35.73
CA LYS A 86 -1.63 -1.89 36.19
C LYS A 86 -2.44 -2.84 35.33
N LYS A 87 -2.96 -3.90 35.95
CA LYS A 87 -3.99 -4.76 35.36
C LYS A 87 -5.36 -4.20 35.73
N GLY A 88 -6.20 -3.92 34.74
CA GLY A 88 -7.57 -3.46 34.97
C GLY A 88 -8.14 -2.71 33.78
N TYR A 89 -9.37 -2.21 33.95
CA TYR A 89 -10.10 -1.48 32.91
C TYR A 89 -10.41 -0.08 33.40
N PHE A 90 -10.40 0.89 32.48
CA PHE A 90 -10.75 2.29 32.78
C PHE A 90 -12.13 2.62 32.20
N PRO A 91 -13.03 3.28 32.97
CA PRO A 91 -14.35 3.65 32.50
C PRO A 91 -14.29 4.89 31.60
N PHE A 92 -14.02 4.69 30.31
CA PHE A 92 -13.80 5.78 29.34
C PHE A 92 -14.96 6.79 29.28
N LEU A 93 -16.22 6.34 29.40
CA LEU A 93 -17.39 7.23 29.38
C LEU A 93 -17.57 8.03 30.67
N ALA A 94 -16.92 7.63 31.76
CA ALA A 94 -16.87 8.39 32.99
C ALA A 94 -15.94 9.61 32.88
N ASN A 95 -15.23 9.83 31.78
CA ASN A 95 -14.40 11.03 31.58
C ASN A 95 -15.25 12.28 31.27
N THR A 96 -16.09 12.66 32.21
CA THR A 96 -16.98 13.83 32.16
C THR A 96 -16.92 14.59 33.47
N ARG A 97 -17.27 15.89 33.44
CA ARG A 97 -17.11 16.79 34.60
C ARG A 97 -17.76 16.27 35.88
N GLN A 98 -18.87 15.53 35.77
CA GLN A 98 -19.59 14.98 36.91
C GLN A 98 -18.77 13.95 37.70
N TYR A 99 -17.89 13.20 37.04
CA TYR A 99 -17.08 12.16 37.67
C TYR A 99 -15.71 12.65 38.13
N TYR A 100 -15.29 13.87 37.79
CA TYR A 100 -13.93 14.35 38.08
C TYR A 100 -13.57 14.40 39.57
N ASN A 101 -14.55 14.52 40.45
CA ASN A 101 -14.37 14.43 41.90
C ASN A 101 -15.08 13.22 42.51
N TYR A 102 -15.46 12.23 41.68
CA TYR A 102 -16.18 11.05 42.14
C TYR A 102 -15.26 10.11 42.90
N GLU A 103 -15.74 9.68 44.06
CA GLU A 103 -15.19 8.62 44.88
C GLU A 103 -16.35 7.79 45.42
N GLY A 104 -16.39 6.51 45.10
CA GLY A 104 -17.52 5.65 45.43
C GLY A 104 -17.42 4.26 44.81
N PRO A 105 -18.54 3.54 44.67
CA PRO A 105 -18.58 2.26 43.98
C PRO A 105 -18.04 2.31 42.54
N LEU A 106 -17.74 1.16 41.95
CA LEU A 106 -17.36 1.10 40.54
C LEU A 106 -18.45 1.70 39.63
N PRO A 107 -18.08 2.49 38.60
CA PRO A 107 -19.02 2.91 37.56
C PRO A 107 -19.68 1.73 36.88
N GLU A 108 -20.87 1.92 36.32
CA GLU A 108 -21.61 0.88 35.60
C GLU A 108 -20.80 0.29 34.44
N ARG A 109 -21.08 -0.97 34.08
CA ARG A 109 -20.33 -1.72 33.04
C ARG A 109 -20.31 -0.98 31.71
N GLU A 110 -21.42 -0.34 31.35
CA GLU A 110 -21.60 0.45 30.14
C GLU A 110 -20.54 1.56 30.02
N MET A 111 -20.08 2.10 31.15
CA MET A 111 -19.06 3.16 31.19
C MET A 111 -17.69 2.72 30.68
N TYR A 112 -17.45 1.40 30.55
CA TYR A 112 -16.20 0.80 30.08
C TYR A 112 -16.24 0.42 28.59
N CYS A 113 -17.28 0.79 27.85
CA CYS A 113 -17.42 0.50 26.42
C CYS A 113 -17.43 -1.01 26.09
N VAL A 114 -18.03 -1.83 26.94
CA VAL A 114 -18.04 -3.31 26.84
C VAL A 114 -18.61 -3.79 25.50
N SER A 115 -19.58 -3.09 24.93
CA SER A 115 -20.18 -3.40 23.62
C SER A 115 -19.17 -3.36 22.46
N GLY A 116 -18.07 -2.61 22.60
CA GLY A 116 -16.99 -2.55 21.61
C GLY A 116 -15.90 -3.60 21.80
N MET A 117 -15.96 -4.41 22.86
CA MET A 117 -14.95 -5.42 23.15
C MET A 117 -15.13 -6.67 22.29
N LYS A 118 -14.03 -7.35 21.96
CA LYS A 118 -14.09 -8.70 21.38
C LYS A 118 -14.66 -9.68 22.40
N ALA A 119 -15.33 -10.74 21.93
CA ALA A 119 -16.02 -11.72 22.77
C ALA A 119 -15.16 -12.21 23.96
N GLN A 120 -13.91 -12.59 23.71
CA GLN A 120 -13.01 -13.05 24.76
C GLN A 120 -12.66 -11.95 25.79
N SER A 121 -12.37 -10.74 25.32
CA SER A 121 -12.05 -9.60 26.19
C SER A 121 -13.25 -9.15 27.04
N ALA A 122 -14.47 -9.28 26.50
CA ALA A 122 -15.70 -8.98 27.25
C ALA A 122 -15.91 -10.00 28.40
N ILE A 123 -15.60 -11.27 28.19
CA ILE A 123 -15.65 -12.30 29.23
C ILE A 123 -14.63 -12.02 30.34
N GLU A 124 -13.41 -11.63 29.97
CA GLU A 124 -12.35 -11.26 30.92
C GLU A 124 -12.72 -10.00 31.72
N PHE A 125 -13.27 -8.98 31.05
CA PHE A 125 -13.77 -7.77 31.69
C PHE A 125 -14.88 -8.10 32.70
N ASN A 126 -15.87 -8.91 32.30
CA ASN A 126 -17.03 -9.13 33.14
C ASN A 126 -16.64 -9.83 34.45
N ARG A 127 -15.76 -10.82 34.38
CA ARG A 127 -15.18 -11.51 35.54
C ARG A 127 -14.42 -10.55 36.44
N TRP A 128 -13.52 -9.74 35.88
CA TRP A 128 -12.79 -8.73 36.63
C TRP A 128 -13.75 -7.76 37.35
N TYR A 129 -14.81 -7.31 36.69
CA TYR A 129 -15.79 -6.40 37.26
C TYR A 129 -16.55 -7.04 38.44
N ASP A 130 -17.02 -8.28 38.28
CA ASP A 130 -17.69 -9.01 39.36
C ASP A 130 -16.77 -9.16 40.57
N ASP A 131 -15.51 -9.56 40.36
CA ASP A 131 -14.51 -9.67 41.43
C ASP A 131 -14.28 -8.34 42.16
N GLN A 132 -14.22 -7.21 41.42
CA GLN A 132 -14.05 -5.88 42.01
C GLN A 132 -15.26 -5.45 42.85
N VAL A 133 -16.48 -5.73 42.37
CA VAL A 133 -17.72 -5.42 43.10
C VAL A 133 -17.82 -6.29 44.36
N GLU A 134 -17.52 -7.58 44.27
CA GLU A 134 -17.53 -8.50 45.42
C GLU A 134 -16.52 -8.07 46.50
N GLN A 135 -15.36 -7.57 46.10
CA GLN A 135 -14.34 -7.05 47.01
C GLN A 135 -14.68 -5.66 47.60
N GLY A 136 -15.79 -5.04 47.19
CA GLY A 136 -16.18 -3.70 47.64
C GLY A 136 -15.19 -2.61 47.20
N ALA A 137 -14.58 -2.76 46.02
CA ALA A 137 -13.58 -1.82 45.53
C ALA A 137 -14.14 -0.40 45.38
N VAL A 138 -13.38 0.58 45.85
CA VAL A 138 -13.72 2.02 45.76
C VAL A 138 -12.99 2.65 44.59
N PHE A 139 -13.77 3.17 43.64
CA PHE A 139 -13.29 3.89 42.47
C PHE A 139 -13.12 5.37 42.80
N ASN A 140 -11.88 5.88 42.72
CA ASN A 140 -11.58 7.31 42.79
C ASN A 140 -11.11 7.78 41.40
N PHE A 141 -11.92 8.61 40.73
CA PHE A 141 -11.66 8.94 39.32
C PHE A 141 -10.29 9.60 39.09
N LYS A 142 -9.87 10.52 39.95
CA LYS A 142 -8.58 11.23 39.78
C LYS A 142 -7.40 10.28 39.90
N ARG A 143 -7.40 9.44 40.94
CA ARG A 143 -6.34 8.46 41.17
C ARG A 143 -6.28 7.46 40.02
N GLU A 144 -7.44 6.90 39.65
CA GLU A 144 -7.54 5.91 38.60
C GLU A 144 -7.11 6.45 37.24
N LEU A 145 -7.48 7.70 36.90
CA LEU A 145 -7.07 8.36 35.66
C LEU A 145 -5.55 8.60 35.62
N VAL A 146 -4.97 9.10 36.72
CA VAL A 146 -3.52 9.33 36.81
C VAL A 146 -2.76 8.03 36.65
N ASP A 147 -3.15 6.99 37.40
CA ASP A 147 -2.52 5.68 37.35
C ASP A 147 -2.64 5.05 35.95
N TYR A 148 -3.81 5.18 35.31
CA TYR A 148 -4.04 4.72 33.95
C TYR A 148 -3.10 5.41 32.95
N CYS A 149 -3.03 6.75 32.99
CA CYS A 149 -2.14 7.50 32.10
C CYS A 149 -0.66 7.18 32.33
N ILE A 150 -0.23 7.00 33.59
CA ILE A 150 1.15 6.62 33.92
C ILE A 150 1.45 5.21 33.39
N SER A 151 0.52 4.27 33.54
CA SER A 151 0.65 2.90 33.04
C SER A 151 0.81 2.90 31.51
N ASP A 152 -0.09 3.56 30.79
CA ASP A 152 -0.07 3.63 29.32
C ASP A 152 1.24 4.23 28.77
N VAL A 153 1.68 5.36 29.32
CA VAL A 153 2.93 6.00 28.91
C VAL A 153 4.15 5.16 29.29
N THR A 154 4.11 4.44 30.41
CA THR A 154 5.21 3.55 30.80
C THR A 154 5.30 2.33 29.88
N ILE A 155 4.17 1.69 29.58
CA ILE A 155 4.11 0.55 28.64
C ILE A 155 4.66 0.99 27.29
N LEU A 156 4.21 2.14 26.77
CA LEU A 156 4.71 2.68 25.51
C LEU A 156 6.22 2.93 25.56
N ARG A 157 6.71 3.60 26.61
CA ARG A 157 8.14 3.88 26.79
C ARG A 157 8.97 2.60 26.81
N GLN A 158 8.58 1.61 27.61
CA GLN A 158 9.28 0.34 27.74
C GLN A 158 9.29 -0.44 26.42
N ALA A 159 8.14 -0.54 25.75
CA ALA A 159 8.03 -1.22 24.46
C ALA A 159 8.89 -0.53 23.38
N CYS A 160 8.84 0.81 23.29
CA CYS A 160 9.69 1.56 22.37
C CYS A 160 11.19 1.39 22.70
N GLN A 161 11.57 1.37 23.97
CA GLN A 161 12.97 1.13 24.38
C GLN A 161 13.42 -0.28 23.98
N SER A 162 12.62 -1.31 24.24
CA SER A 162 12.92 -2.69 23.84
C SER A 162 13.04 -2.82 22.32
N PHE A 163 12.10 -2.27 21.57
CA PHE A 163 12.15 -2.27 20.10
C PHE A 163 13.39 -1.55 19.56
N ARG A 164 13.68 -0.34 20.05
CA ARG A 164 14.85 0.45 19.62
C ARG A 164 16.15 -0.29 19.92
N LYS A 165 16.26 -0.93 21.09
CA LYS A 165 17.42 -1.74 21.47
C LYS A 165 17.61 -2.93 20.52
N LEU A 166 16.58 -3.76 20.34
CA LEU A 166 16.63 -4.93 19.47
C LEU A 166 17.01 -4.56 18.02
N PHE A 167 16.42 -3.48 17.52
CA PHE A 167 16.71 -3.01 16.17
C PHE A 167 18.12 -2.44 16.06
N ALA A 168 18.59 -1.66 17.04
CA ALA A 168 19.95 -1.11 17.04
C ALA A 168 21.01 -2.21 17.13
N GLU A 169 20.77 -3.27 17.91
CA GLU A 169 21.64 -4.46 17.97
C GLU A 169 21.73 -5.18 16.63
N SER A 170 20.63 -5.21 15.86
CA SER A 170 20.56 -5.90 14.57
C SER A 170 21.06 -5.04 13.39
N ALA A 171 20.75 -3.74 13.38
CA ALA A 171 20.95 -2.84 12.24
C ALA A 171 22.07 -1.78 12.46
N GLY A 172 22.53 -1.63 13.70
CA GLY A 172 23.56 -0.67 14.09
C GLY A 172 23.10 0.80 14.04
N PHE A 173 21.80 1.08 14.20
CA PHE A 173 21.27 2.43 14.35
C PHE A 173 19.89 2.44 15.04
N ASP A 174 19.48 3.60 15.56
CA ASP A 174 18.16 3.77 16.17
C ASP A 174 17.07 3.97 15.10
N PRO A 175 16.09 3.07 14.98
CA PRO A 175 15.08 3.14 13.91
C PRO A 175 14.15 4.35 14.05
N MET A 176 13.88 4.83 15.26
CA MET A 176 12.89 5.89 15.51
C MET A 176 13.45 7.30 15.38
N PHE A 177 14.77 7.47 15.48
CA PHE A 177 15.44 8.74 15.16
C PHE A 177 15.72 8.89 13.66
N HIS A 178 15.95 7.78 12.95
CA HIS A 178 16.42 7.80 11.56
C HIS A 178 15.35 7.45 10.52
N SER A 179 14.16 7.03 10.96
CA SER A 179 13.05 6.65 10.08
C SER A 179 11.72 7.15 10.61
N ILE A 180 10.70 7.17 9.75
CA ILE A 180 9.31 7.53 10.12
C ILE A 180 8.45 6.27 10.30
N THR A 181 8.84 5.15 9.69
CA THR A 181 8.07 3.89 9.68
C THR A 181 8.99 2.68 9.80
N LEU A 182 8.43 1.54 10.23
CA LEU A 182 9.12 0.26 10.25
C LEU A 182 9.65 -0.12 8.86
N SER A 183 8.84 0.06 7.81
CA SER A 183 9.25 -0.24 6.43
C SER A 183 10.46 0.60 6.01
N SER A 184 10.48 1.89 6.35
CA SER A 184 11.64 2.75 6.10
C SER A 184 12.86 2.31 6.91
N ALA A 185 12.68 1.92 8.17
CA ALA A 185 13.79 1.44 9.01
C ALA A 185 14.38 0.14 8.47
N VAL A 186 13.54 -0.82 8.10
CA VAL A 186 13.97 -2.10 7.52
C VAL A 186 14.65 -1.88 6.16
N MET A 187 14.12 -0.98 5.31
CA MET A 187 14.77 -0.65 4.05
C MET A 187 16.12 0.05 4.25
N ASN A 188 16.23 0.96 5.23
CA ASN A 188 17.51 1.59 5.58
C ASN A 188 18.52 0.56 6.10
N SER A 189 18.08 -0.38 6.94
CA SER A 189 18.90 -1.51 7.38
C SER A 189 19.36 -2.37 6.19
N PHE A 190 18.44 -2.72 5.29
CA PHE A 190 18.74 -3.49 4.08
C PHE A 190 19.80 -2.81 3.22
N ARG A 191 19.60 -1.52 2.94
CA ARG A 191 20.53 -0.71 2.14
C ARG A 191 21.91 -0.55 2.78
N LYS A 192 21.97 -0.48 4.11
CA LYS A 192 23.21 -0.29 4.86
C LYS A 192 24.02 -1.58 4.98
N LEU A 193 23.35 -2.71 5.19
CA LEU A 193 24.01 -3.96 5.60
C LEU A 193 24.10 -5.02 4.51
N PHE A 194 23.16 -5.04 3.56
CA PHE A 194 23.01 -6.18 2.65
C PHE A 194 23.04 -5.77 1.17
N LEU A 195 22.59 -4.56 0.83
CA LEU A 195 22.52 -4.13 -0.55
C LEU A 195 23.92 -3.83 -1.11
N LEU A 196 24.32 -4.56 -2.16
CA LEU A 196 25.57 -4.31 -2.83
C LEU A 196 25.56 -2.95 -3.56
N PRO A 197 26.69 -2.22 -3.59
CA PRO A 197 26.80 -0.98 -4.34
C PRO A 197 26.41 -1.18 -5.81
N ASN A 198 25.68 -0.22 -6.39
CA ASN A 198 25.31 -0.18 -7.81
C ASN A 198 24.58 -1.42 -8.34
N SER A 199 23.81 -2.11 -7.49
CA SER A 199 23.10 -3.34 -7.85
C SER A 199 21.65 -3.12 -8.30
N ILE A 200 21.02 -2.01 -7.90
CA ILE A 200 19.63 -1.67 -8.26
C ILE A 200 19.62 -0.65 -9.39
N GLY A 201 19.02 -1.03 -10.53
CA GLY A 201 18.71 -0.09 -11.61
C GLY A 201 17.62 0.91 -11.19
N ILE A 202 17.96 2.19 -11.11
CA ILE A 202 16.98 3.25 -10.85
C ILE A 202 16.30 3.60 -12.17
N VAL A 203 15.01 3.27 -12.30
CA VAL A 203 14.24 3.56 -13.52
C VAL A 203 14.39 5.05 -13.88
N PRO A 204 14.91 5.40 -15.08
CA PRO A 204 15.14 6.78 -15.46
C PRO A 204 13.84 7.62 -15.45
N PRO A 205 13.93 8.94 -15.21
CA PRO A 205 12.80 9.84 -15.40
C PRO A 205 12.23 9.71 -16.82
N GLY A 206 10.98 9.24 -16.93
CA GLY A 206 10.32 8.97 -18.22
C GLY A 206 10.37 7.50 -18.69
N GLY A 207 10.91 6.59 -17.88
CA GLY A 207 10.99 5.16 -18.19
C GLY A 207 12.15 4.82 -19.12
N TYR A 208 12.31 3.52 -19.41
CA TYR A 208 13.42 3.03 -20.23
C TYR A 208 13.29 3.36 -21.73
N HIS A 209 12.11 3.78 -22.17
CA HIS A 209 11.81 4.03 -23.57
C HIS A 209 12.39 5.33 -24.11
N GLY A 210 12.70 6.30 -23.24
CA GLY A 210 13.18 7.65 -23.61
C GLY A 210 12.28 8.45 -24.57
N ARG A 211 11.27 7.82 -25.18
CA ARG A 211 10.47 8.28 -26.31
C ARG A 211 9.02 7.91 -26.06
N GLY A 212 8.28 8.81 -25.41
CA GLY A 212 6.86 8.57 -25.15
C GLY A 212 6.32 9.24 -23.90
N LYS A 213 6.64 10.52 -23.65
CA LYS A 213 5.99 11.30 -22.57
C LYS A 213 4.51 11.63 -22.85
N GLN A 214 3.98 11.16 -23.98
CA GLN A 214 2.59 11.35 -24.37
C GLN A 214 1.75 10.21 -23.79
N SER A 215 0.68 10.57 -23.08
CA SER A 215 -0.25 9.58 -22.53
C SER A 215 -0.86 8.75 -23.68
N HIS A 216 -0.97 7.44 -23.49
CA HIS A 216 -1.69 6.58 -24.44
C HIS A 216 -3.13 7.08 -24.65
N MET A 217 -3.78 7.53 -23.57
CA MET A 217 -5.12 8.13 -23.65
C MET A 217 -5.13 9.41 -24.49
N ALA A 218 -4.09 10.25 -24.39
CA ALA A 218 -4.00 11.44 -25.22
C ALA A 218 -3.80 11.07 -26.69
N LEU A 219 -2.99 10.05 -27.00
CA LEU A 219 -2.82 9.56 -28.36
C LEU A 219 -4.11 8.96 -28.93
N GLN A 220 -4.85 8.18 -28.13
CA GLN A 220 -6.16 7.66 -28.52
C GLN A 220 -7.14 8.81 -28.81
N TRP A 221 -7.24 9.79 -27.92
CA TRP A 221 -8.10 10.94 -28.17
C TRP A 221 -7.72 11.70 -29.44
N LEU A 222 -6.42 11.92 -29.68
CA LEU A 222 -5.96 12.58 -30.90
C LEU A 222 -6.29 11.76 -32.17
N ASP A 223 -6.17 10.43 -32.13
CA ASP A 223 -6.56 9.55 -33.25
C ASP A 223 -8.07 9.65 -33.54
N TRP A 224 -8.89 9.68 -32.49
CA TRP A 224 -10.33 9.88 -32.61
C TRP A 224 -10.70 11.26 -33.16
N GLU A 225 -10.02 12.33 -32.72
CA GLU A 225 -10.22 13.67 -33.25
C GLU A 225 -9.76 13.79 -34.70
N GLN A 226 -8.65 13.14 -35.08
CA GLN A 226 -8.23 13.04 -36.49
C GLN A 226 -9.32 12.41 -37.35
N HIS A 227 -9.95 11.33 -36.87
CA HIS A 227 -11.07 10.68 -37.54
C HIS A 227 -12.27 11.62 -37.69
N LYS A 228 -12.69 12.30 -36.62
CA LYS A 228 -13.82 13.25 -36.63
C LYS A 228 -13.60 14.43 -37.57
N LEU A 229 -12.39 14.99 -37.56
CA LEU A 229 -12.04 16.18 -38.34
C LEU A 229 -11.72 15.83 -39.80
N GLY A 230 -11.44 14.57 -40.12
CA GLY A 230 -10.92 14.15 -41.42
C GLY A 230 -9.56 14.80 -41.75
N GLN A 231 -8.78 15.15 -40.73
CA GLN A 231 -7.52 15.89 -40.85
C GLN A 231 -6.40 15.22 -40.07
N SER A 232 -5.16 15.38 -40.55
CA SER A 232 -3.99 14.90 -39.82
C SER A 232 -3.55 15.91 -38.76
N ILE A 233 -3.75 15.58 -37.49
CA ILE A 233 -3.20 16.31 -36.33
C ILE A 233 -1.71 16.01 -36.19
N LYS A 234 -0.88 17.06 -36.06
CA LYS A 234 0.54 16.96 -35.74
C LYS A 234 0.76 17.26 -34.26
N THR A 235 1.62 16.49 -33.59
CA THR A 235 1.98 16.73 -32.18
C THR A 235 3.28 17.52 -32.09
N ILE A 236 3.34 18.45 -31.13
CA ILE A 236 4.56 19.20 -30.79
C ILE A 236 5.01 18.76 -29.41
N TYR A 237 6.31 18.53 -29.26
CA TYR A 237 6.91 18.20 -27.97
C TYR A 237 7.17 19.48 -27.18
N THR A 238 6.70 19.51 -25.93
CA THR A 238 7.06 20.55 -24.95
C THR A 238 7.80 19.89 -23.79
N ASP A 239 9.02 20.34 -23.52
CA ASP A 239 9.73 19.93 -22.32
C ASP A 239 8.91 20.28 -21.07
N ARG A 240 8.76 19.30 -20.19
CA ARG A 240 8.17 19.52 -18.87
C ARG A 240 9.31 19.88 -17.93
N PRO A 241 9.35 21.10 -17.36
CA PRO A 241 10.23 21.35 -16.23
C PRO A 241 9.79 20.42 -15.07
N GLU A 242 10.78 19.81 -14.42
CA GLU A 242 10.55 19.00 -13.22
C GLU A 242 10.16 19.93 -12.07
N GLY A 243 8.94 19.77 -11.53
CA GLY A 243 8.45 20.61 -10.43
C GLY A 243 7.02 20.30 -10.02
N GLY A 244 6.71 20.45 -8.72
CA GLY A 244 5.42 20.16 -8.10
C GLY A 244 4.30 21.18 -8.36
N GLU A 245 4.30 21.84 -9.52
CA GLU A 245 3.23 22.77 -9.91
C GLU A 245 1.91 22.00 -10.05
N ASN A 246 0.81 22.59 -9.56
CA ASN A 246 -0.52 22.00 -9.68
C ASN A 246 -0.88 21.86 -11.17
N ARG A 247 -1.18 20.63 -11.60
CA ARG A 247 -1.47 20.31 -13.01
C ARG A 247 -2.65 21.11 -13.56
N TYR A 248 -3.67 21.35 -12.72
CA TYR A 248 -4.84 22.12 -13.12
C TYR A 248 -4.49 23.58 -13.42
N GLU A 249 -3.81 24.24 -12.49
CA GLU A 249 -3.40 25.64 -12.61
C GLU A 249 -2.46 25.85 -13.80
N ARG A 250 -1.54 24.91 -14.02
CA ARG A 250 -0.65 24.94 -15.19
C ARG A 250 -1.42 24.82 -16.51
N THR A 251 -2.34 23.87 -16.62
CA THR A 251 -3.17 23.71 -17.83
C THR A 251 -3.94 25.01 -18.11
N GLN A 252 -4.59 25.58 -17.10
CA GLN A 252 -5.30 26.86 -17.24
C GLN A 252 -4.40 28.00 -17.73
N ARG A 253 -3.17 28.09 -17.20
CA ARG A 253 -2.18 29.09 -17.63
C ARG A 253 -1.77 28.91 -19.09
N ILE A 254 -1.49 27.68 -19.51
CA ILE A 254 -1.11 27.37 -20.90
C ILE A 254 -2.26 27.66 -21.86
N THR A 255 -3.49 27.28 -21.49
CA THR A 255 -4.69 27.62 -22.24
C THR A 255 -4.83 29.12 -22.44
N ALA A 256 -4.71 29.89 -21.36
CA ALA A 256 -4.86 31.34 -21.43
C ALA A 256 -3.79 31.97 -22.35
N LEU A 257 -2.56 31.45 -22.32
CA LEU A 257 -1.48 31.87 -23.20
C LEU A 257 -1.83 31.65 -24.68
N PHE A 258 -2.27 30.44 -25.05
CA PHE A 258 -2.60 30.13 -26.44
C PHE A 258 -3.84 30.90 -26.93
N LYS A 259 -4.87 31.03 -26.10
CA LYS A 259 -6.05 31.86 -26.43
C LYS A 259 -5.65 33.32 -26.64
N LYS A 260 -4.76 33.87 -25.81
CA LYS A 260 -4.25 35.24 -25.96
C LYS A 260 -3.44 35.43 -27.25
N ALA A 261 -2.73 34.40 -27.70
CA ALA A 261 -2.00 34.41 -28.96
C ALA A 261 -2.92 34.19 -30.20
N GLY A 262 -4.24 34.10 -30.01
CA GLY A 262 -5.22 33.99 -31.11
C GLY A 262 -5.49 32.58 -31.60
N TYR A 263 -4.98 31.55 -30.92
CA TYR A 263 -5.27 30.16 -31.26
C TYR A 263 -6.65 29.72 -30.75
N VAL A 264 -7.33 28.87 -31.53
CA VAL A 264 -8.47 28.09 -31.05
C VAL A 264 -7.92 26.93 -30.23
N VAL A 265 -8.20 26.94 -28.93
CA VAL A 265 -7.70 25.93 -27.98
C VAL A 265 -8.82 24.96 -27.64
N ILE A 266 -8.59 23.67 -27.94
CA ILE A 266 -9.46 22.55 -27.52
C ILE A 266 -8.75 21.81 -26.39
N GLU A 267 -9.45 21.61 -25.29
CA GLU A 267 -8.96 20.88 -24.12
C GLU A 267 -9.77 19.61 -23.95
N LYS A 268 -9.09 18.53 -23.59
CA LYS A 268 -9.72 17.29 -23.17
C LYS A 268 -9.05 16.78 -21.90
N TRP A 269 -9.84 16.61 -20.84
CA TRP A 269 -9.35 16.01 -19.60
C TRP A 269 -9.43 14.49 -19.67
N GLU A 270 -8.52 13.83 -18.96
CA GLU A 270 -8.44 12.36 -18.90
C GLU A 270 -9.75 11.74 -18.38
N CYS A 271 -10.37 12.35 -17.36
CA CYS A 271 -11.66 11.91 -16.84
C CYS A 271 -12.77 12.02 -17.88
N ASP A 272 -12.80 13.12 -18.64
CA ASP A 272 -13.82 13.32 -19.68
C ASP A 272 -13.62 12.35 -20.84
N TRP A 273 -12.37 12.01 -21.18
CA TRP A 273 -12.08 11.03 -22.22
C TRP A 273 -12.42 9.61 -21.78
N ASN A 274 -12.22 9.28 -20.51
CA ASN A 274 -12.68 8.01 -19.95
C ASN A 274 -14.21 7.82 -20.05
N GLU A 275 -14.99 8.89 -19.94
CA GLU A 275 -16.43 8.82 -20.18
C GLU A 275 -16.75 8.68 -21.67
N ASP A 276 -16.07 9.42 -22.56
CA ASP A 276 -16.24 9.28 -24.01
C ASP A 276 -15.94 7.85 -24.50
N LEU A 277 -14.90 7.20 -23.96
CA LEU A 277 -14.53 5.82 -24.29
C LEU A 277 -15.64 4.80 -23.97
N LYS A 278 -16.60 5.14 -23.10
CA LYS A 278 -17.75 4.29 -22.79
C LYS A 278 -18.89 4.45 -23.79
N THR A 279 -18.85 5.47 -24.64
CA THR A 279 -19.90 5.69 -25.65
C THR A 279 -19.82 4.62 -26.75
N PRO A 280 -20.96 4.12 -27.27
CA PRO A 280 -20.96 3.05 -28.26
C PRO A 280 -20.17 3.38 -29.53
N GLU A 281 -20.21 4.64 -29.96
CA GLU A 281 -19.56 5.13 -31.18
C GLU A 281 -18.03 5.04 -31.06
N VAL A 282 -17.46 5.62 -29.99
CA VAL A 282 -16.02 5.62 -29.74
C VAL A 282 -15.52 4.19 -29.52
N LYS A 283 -16.31 3.38 -28.80
CA LYS A 283 -15.98 1.98 -28.55
C LYS A 283 -15.90 1.18 -29.86
N ALA A 284 -16.89 1.30 -30.72
CA ALA A 284 -16.91 0.63 -32.03
C ALA A 284 -15.75 1.08 -32.93
N TYR A 285 -15.37 2.36 -32.89
CA TYR A 285 -14.22 2.86 -33.65
C TYR A 285 -12.92 2.17 -33.25
N PHE A 286 -12.60 2.09 -31.96
CA PHE A 286 -11.36 1.45 -31.49
C PHE A 286 -11.39 -0.08 -31.54
N GLU A 287 -12.57 -0.70 -31.55
CA GLU A 287 -12.73 -2.12 -31.86
C GLU A 287 -12.37 -2.42 -33.33
N ALA A 288 -12.76 -1.54 -34.26
CA ALA A 288 -12.44 -1.67 -35.69
C ALA A 288 -11.03 -1.16 -36.07
N HIS A 289 -10.51 -0.18 -35.31
CA HIS A 289 -9.22 0.46 -35.54
C HIS A 289 -8.39 0.41 -34.24
N PRO A 290 -7.82 -0.77 -33.90
CA PRO A 290 -6.94 -0.88 -32.76
C PRO A 290 -5.80 0.12 -32.91
N THR A 291 -5.62 0.98 -31.90
CA THR A 291 -4.57 2.00 -31.93
C THR A 291 -3.23 1.32 -32.17
N THR A 292 -2.52 1.67 -33.25
CA THR A 292 -1.30 0.97 -33.73
C THR A 292 -0.15 0.96 -32.74
N ARG A 293 -0.22 1.74 -31.65
CA ARG A 293 0.75 1.74 -30.56
C ARG A 293 0.18 1.07 -29.33
N SER A 294 0.53 -0.21 -29.14
CA SER A 294 0.48 -0.84 -27.82
C SER A 294 1.31 0.04 -26.86
N PRO A 295 0.78 0.39 -25.67
CA PRO A 295 1.55 1.19 -24.74
C PRO A 295 2.83 0.45 -24.34
N PRO A 296 3.92 1.15 -23.99
CA PRO A 296 5.08 0.53 -23.38
C PRO A 296 4.70 -0.37 -22.20
N LEU A 297 5.52 -1.40 -21.95
CA LEU A 297 5.45 -2.23 -20.77
C LEU A 297 5.46 -1.38 -19.50
N ASP A 298 4.49 -1.62 -18.62
CA ASP A 298 4.38 -0.96 -17.32
C ASP A 298 4.78 -1.95 -16.22
N LEU A 299 5.95 -1.71 -15.61
CA LEU A 299 6.49 -2.52 -14.51
C LEU A 299 5.49 -2.67 -13.35
N ARG A 300 4.66 -1.66 -13.06
CA ARG A 300 3.69 -1.72 -11.96
C ARG A 300 2.53 -2.65 -12.24
N LYS A 301 2.18 -2.89 -13.51
CA LYS A 301 1.09 -3.81 -13.86
C LYS A 301 1.46 -5.26 -13.57
N ALA A 302 2.73 -5.61 -13.79
CA ALA A 302 3.28 -6.94 -13.48
C ALA A 302 3.33 -7.25 -11.98
N LEU A 303 3.36 -6.23 -11.11
CA LEU A 303 3.38 -6.43 -9.66
C LEU A 303 1.98 -6.77 -9.13
N CYS A 304 1.83 -7.96 -8.57
CA CYS A 304 0.60 -8.45 -7.95
C CYS A 304 0.81 -8.76 -6.47
N GLY A 305 -0.27 -8.67 -5.68
CA GLY A 305 -0.26 -9.11 -4.28
C GLY A 305 -0.39 -10.62 -4.17
N GLY A 306 -0.59 -11.11 -2.94
CA GLY A 306 -0.83 -12.53 -2.68
C GLY A 306 -2.07 -13.07 -3.39
N ARG A 307 -2.04 -14.36 -3.72
CA ARG A 307 -3.19 -15.07 -4.30
C ARG A 307 -4.20 -15.42 -3.21
N THR A 308 -5.39 -14.86 -3.31
CA THR A 308 -6.54 -15.27 -2.50
C THR A 308 -7.58 -15.90 -3.41
N SER A 309 -7.85 -17.19 -3.24
CA SER A 309 -8.82 -17.92 -4.08
C SER A 309 -9.57 -18.94 -3.23
N ALA A 310 -10.90 -18.85 -3.25
CA ALA A 310 -11.77 -19.84 -2.61
C ALA A 310 -12.17 -20.90 -3.64
N LEU A 311 -11.62 -22.11 -3.50
CA LEU A 311 -12.00 -23.26 -4.35
C LEU A 311 -13.32 -23.91 -3.89
N ARG A 312 -13.65 -23.76 -2.60
CA ARG A 312 -14.89 -24.23 -1.99
C ARG A 312 -15.27 -23.30 -0.84
N CYS A 313 -16.46 -22.72 -0.88
CA CYS A 313 -16.93 -21.78 0.14
C CYS A 313 -17.35 -22.48 1.44
N TYR A 314 -17.84 -23.72 1.35
CA TYR A 314 -18.29 -24.50 2.51
C TYR A 314 -18.06 -26.00 2.28
N HIS A 315 -17.53 -26.68 3.30
CA HIS A 315 -17.44 -28.13 3.35
C HIS A 315 -17.87 -28.62 4.73
N LYS A 316 -18.87 -29.49 4.79
CA LYS A 316 -19.23 -30.19 6.02
C LYS A 316 -18.44 -31.48 6.11
N VAL A 317 -17.60 -31.61 7.12
CA VAL A 317 -16.77 -32.79 7.36
C VAL A 317 -17.65 -33.99 7.67
N ASP A 318 -17.47 -35.09 6.94
CA ASP A 318 -18.09 -36.38 7.26
C ASP A 318 -17.20 -37.16 8.24
N LEU A 319 -17.51 -37.02 9.54
CA LEU A 319 -16.78 -37.72 10.61
C LEU A 319 -16.95 -39.25 10.54
N THR A 320 -18.04 -39.75 9.94
CA THR A 320 -18.27 -41.20 9.82
C THR A 320 -17.31 -41.85 8.82
N LYS A 321 -16.86 -41.08 7.83
CA LYS A 321 -15.83 -41.47 6.85
C LYS A 321 -14.41 -41.12 7.30
N GLY A 322 -14.26 -40.56 8.50
CA GLY A 322 -12.97 -40.12 9.03
C GLY A 322 -12.38 -38.91 8.28
N GLU A 323 -13.21 -38.09 7.62
CA GLU A 323 -12.74 -36.87 6.96
C GLU A 323 -12.12 -35.89 7.96
N LYS A 324 -11.09 -35.16 7.52
CA LYS A 324 -10.41 -34.14 8.33
C LYS A 324 -10.09 -32.93 7.46
N ILE A 325 -10.23 -31.74 8.03
CA ILE A 325 -9.70 -30.50 7.43
C ILE A 325 -8.33 -30.23 8.04
N LYS A 326 -7.34 -29.98 7.19
CA LYS A 326 -5.99 -29.60 7.61
C LYS A 326 -5.73 -28.17 7.15
N MET A 327 -5.14 -27.36 8.02
CA MET A 327 -4.61 -26.04 7.67
C MET A 327 -3.10 -26.16 7.54
N ALA A 328 -2.57 -25.69 6.43
CA ALA A 328 -1.14 -25.55 6.20
C ALA A 328 -0.83 -24.07 6.00
N ASP A 329 0.26 -23.61 6.61
CA ASP A 329 0.71 -22.22 6.55
C ASP A 329 2.22 -22.21 6.28
N VAL A 330 2.67 -21.34 5.40
CA VAL A 330 4.09 -21.18 5.09
C VAL A 330 4.68 -20.19 6.08
N VAL A 331 5.54 -20.67 6.98
CA VAL A 331 6.23 -19.82 7.94
C VAL A 331 7.11 -18.83 7.19
N SER A 332 6.79 -17.53 7.30
CA SER A 332 7.53 -16.44 6.65
C SER A 332 7.62 -16.57 5.13
N GLU A 333 6.48 -16.69 4.44
CA GLU A 333 6.40 -16.82 2.98
C GLU A 333 7.28 -15.82 2.20
N TYR A 334 7.11 -14.51 2.41
CA TYR A 334 7.89 -13.49 1.69
C TYR A 334 9.39 -13.50 2.04
N PRO A 335 9.83 -13.58 3.32
CA PRO A 335 11.24 -13.78 3.64
C PRO A 335 11.83 -15.05 3.00
N ASN A 336 11.08 -16.15 2.98
CA ASN A 336 11.51 -17.38 2.34
C ASN A 336 11.63 -17.23 0.81
N ALA A 337 10.72 -16.47 0.18
CA ALA A 337 10.83 -16.09 -1.23
C ALA A 337 12.05 -15.20 -1.48
N ASN A 338 12.30 -14.20 -0.64
CA ASN A 338 13.49 -13.33 -0.73
C ASN A 338 14.80 -14.08 -0.54
N LEU A 339 14.82 -15.17 0.24
CA LEU A 339 16.01 -15.99 0.46
C LEU A 339 16.33 -16.94 -0.69
N ARG A 340 15.30 -17.36 -1.45
CA ARG A 340 15.43 -18.43 -2.46
C ARG A 340 15.26 -17.94 -3.89
N GLY A 341 14.55 -16.83 -4.07
CA GLY A 341 14.21 -16.26 -5.35
C GLY A 341 15.39 -15.56 -6.00
N CYS A 342 15.42 -15.59 -7.33
CA CYS A 342 16.39 -14.83 -8.11
C CYS A 342 15.79 -13.46 -8.47
N TYR A 343 16.51 -12.39 -8.18
CA TYR A 343 16.11 -11.02 -8.44
C TYR A 343 16.93 -10.42 -9.58
N PRO A 344 16.29 -9.67 -10.51
CA PRO A 344 17.02 -8.96 -11.54
C PRO A 344 17.89 -7.85 -10.94
N LEU A 345 19.11 -7.70 -11.47
CA LEU A 345 20.05 -6.63 -11.10
C LEU A 345 20.31 -5.71 -12.30
N ASP A 346 20.70 -4.47 -11.99
CA ASP A 346 21.09 -3.46 -12.98
C ASP A 346 19.92 -2.97 -13.86
N HIS A 347 20.22 -2.28 -14.96
CA HIS A 347 19.25 -1.86 -15.96
C HIS A 347 19.00 -2.96 -17.03
N PRO A 348 17.75 -3.14 -17.48
CA PRO A 348 17.43 -4.10 -18.50
C PRO A 348 17.79 -3.60 -19.91
N SER A 349 18.12 -4.54 -20.80
CA SER A 349 17.99 -4.36 -22.24
C SER A 349 16.52 -4.54 -22.63
N ILE A 350 16.02 -3.65 -23.48
CA ILE A 350 14.64 -3.70 -23.98
C ILE A 350 14.64 -4.32 -25.36
N TYR A 351 13.81 -5.35 -25.56
CA TYR A 351 13.56 -5.95 -26.86
C TYR A 351 12.09 -5.78 -27.23
N LEU A 352 11.85 -5.33 -28.47
CA LEU A 352 10.51 -5.15 -29.02
C LEU A 352 10.13 -6.34 -29.91
N GLU A 353 8.85 -6.41 -30.28
CA GLU A 353 8.35 -7.42 -31.22
C GLU A 353 9.22 -7.50 -32.49
N GLY A 354 9.65 -8.72 -32.84
CA GLY A 354 10.46 -8.99 -34.02
C GLY A 354 11.95 -8.64 -33.93
N ASP A 355 12.44 -8.21 -32.76
CA ASP A 355 13.88 -7.94 -32.57
C ASP A 355 14.71 -9.23 -32.74
N PRO A 356 15.62 -9.30 -33.73
CA PRO A 356 16.41 -10.51 -34.00
C PRO A 356 17.44 -10.82 -32.90
N GLN A 357 17.74 -9.85 -32.03
CA GLN A 357 18.66 -10.03 -30.89
C GLN A 357 17.93 -10.44 -29.61
N MET A 358 16.59 -10.56 -29.66
CA MET A 358 15.81 -10.97 -28.50
C MET A 358 16.27 -12.37 -28.03
N PRO A 359 16.58 -12.54 -26.74
CA PRO A 359 17.01 -13.82 -26.21
C PRO A 359 15.87 -14.86 -26.24
N PRO A 360 16.19 -16.17 -26.24
CA PRO A 360 15.21 -17.25 -26.18
C PRO A 360 14.29 -17.16 -24.95
N VAL A 361 13.04 -17.59 -25.11
CA VAL A 361 11.97 -17.48 -24.10
C VAL A 361 12.36 -18.07 -22.74
N ASP A 362 13.01 -19.23 -22.74
CA ASP A 362 13.45 -19.97 -21.55
C ASP A 362 14.56 -19.26 -20.77
N THR A 363 15.22 -18.27 -21.37
CA THR A 363 16.29 -17.49 -20.74
C THR A 363 15.82 -16.14 -20.18
N TRP A 364 14.55 -15.79 -20.36
CA TRP A 364 14.01 -14.53 -19.87
C TRP A 364 14.05 -14.44 -18.35
N ASN A 365 14.46 -13.29 -17.81
CA ASN A 365 14.65 -13.11 -16.37
C ASN A 365 14.05 -11.83 -15.79
N GLY A 366 13.38 -11.02 -16.61
CA GLY A 366 12.77 -9.76 -16.19
C GLY A 366 11.26 -9.76 -16.35
N ILE A 367 10.74 -8.73 -17.01
CA ILE A 367 9.30 -8.52 -17.20
C ILE A 367 8.98 -8.66 -18.68
N VAL A 368 7.90 -9.37 -18.98
CA VAL A 368 7.46 -9.68 -20.34
C VAL A 368 6.04 -9.15 -20.52
N LYS A 369 5.85 -8.37 -21.58
CA LYS A 369 4.53 -8.02 -22.08
C LYS A 369 4.23 -8.92 -23.27
N CYS A 370 3.22 -9.77 -23.13
CA CYS A 370 2.88 -10.74 -24.17
C CYS A 370 1.38 -11.03 -24.20
N THR A 371 0.95 -11.71 -25.26
CA THR A 371 -0.37 -12.33 -25.37
C THR A 371 -0.20 -13.84 -25.26
N VAL A 372 -0.99 -14.47 -24.40
CA VAL A 372 -0.95 -15.91 -24.15
C VAL A 372 -2.34 -16.51 -24.31
N LEU A 373 -2.40 -17.76 -24.77
CA LEU A 373 -3.59 -18.58 -24.78
C LEU A 373 -3.52 -19.57 -23.62
N PRO A 374 -4.40 -19.46 -22.61
CA PRO A 374 -4.44 -20.43 -21.52
C PRO A 374 -4.92 -21.82 -21.98
N PRO A 375 -4.47 -22.91 -21.33
CA PRO A 375 -5.03 -24.24 -21.56
C PRO A 375 -6.49 -24.29 -21.12
N ARG A 376 -7.21 -25.35 -21.54
CA ARG A 376 -8.54 -25.65 -20.98
C ARG A 376 -8.37 -26.39 -19.65
N ASP A 377 -9.30 -26.14 -18.72
CA ASP A 377 -9.51 -26.95 -17.52
C ASP A 377 -8.31 -27.10 -16.56
N LEU A 378 -7.45 -26.08 -16.48
CA LEU A 378 -6.36 -26.07 -15.50
C LEU A 378 -6.91 -25.77 -14.10
N TYR A 379 -6.79 -26.75 -13.20
CA TYR A 379 -7.35 -26.67 -11.83
C TYR A 379 -6.83 -25.45 -11.02
N LEU A 380 -5.54 -25.13 -11.16
CA LEU A 380 -4.93 -23.94 -10.57
C LEU A 380 -4.32 -23.07 -11.68
N PRO A 381 -5.07 -22.08 -12.21
CA PRO A 381 -4.53 -21.14 -13.18
C PRO A 381 -3.35 -20.37 -12.58
N VAL A 382 -2.41 -19.98 -13.44
CA VAL A 382 -1.09 -19.48 -13.03
C VAL A 382 -1.01 -17.96 -13.16
N LEU A 383 -1.37 -17.41 -14.32
CA LEU A 383 -1.12 -16.01 -14.60
C LEU A 383 -2.15 -15.09 -13.95
N PRO A 384 -1.69 -14.06 -13.21
CA PRO A 384 -2.57 -13.04 -12.68
C PRO A 384 -3.15 -12.17 -13.81
N TYR A 385 -4.42 -11.80 -13.67
CA TYR A 385 -5.13 -10.89 -14.57
C TYR A 385 -5.95 -9.90 -13.73
N LYS A 386 -5.61 -8.61 -13.82
CA LYS A 386 -6.35 -7.55 -13.13
C LYS A 386 -7.49 -7.08 -14.04
N CYS A 387 -8.72 -7.30 -13.60
CA CYS A 387 -9.92 -6.89 -14.33
C CYS A 387 -11.00 -6.47 -13.33
N ASN A 388 -11.82 -5.48 -13.67
CA ASN A 388 -12.94 -4.99 -12.84
C ASN A 388 -12.53 -4.65 -11.39
N GLY A 389 -11.32 -4.09 -11.22
CA GLY A 389 -10.75 -3.75 -9.90
C GLY A 389 -10.34 -4.95 -9.04
N LYS A 390 -10.38 -6.18 -9.56
CA LYS A 390 -10.05 -7.42 -8.86
C LYS A 390 -8.82 -8.09 -9.48
N LEU A 391 -8.04 -8.79 -8.66
CA LEU A 391 -6.98 -9.69 -9.12
C LEU A 391 -7.55 -11.09 -9.29
N MET A 392 -7.58 -11.58 -10.52
CA MET A 392 -8.15 -12.90 -10.88
C MET A 392 -7.08 -13.77 -11.54
N PHE A 393 -7.36 -15.06 -11.67
CA PHE A 393 -6.49 -16.02 -12.37
C PHE A 393 -7.35 -16.81 -13.39
N PRO A 394 -7.73 -16.18 -14.51
CA PRO A 394 -8.68 -16.74 -15.46
C PRO A 394 -8.02 -17.64 -16.51
N LEU A 395 -8.81 -18.50 -17.15
CA LEU A 395 -8.41 -19.26 -18.37
C LEU A 395 -9.11 -18.75 -19.63
N CYS A 396 -9.90 -17.67 -19.51
CA CYS A 396 -10.64 -17.05 -20.59
C CYS A 396 -10.85 -15.57 -20.27
N ARG A 397 -10.34 -14.70 -21.14
CA ARG A 397 -10.50 -13.24 -21.06
C ARG A 397 -11.97 -12.82 -21.04
N THR A 398 -12.76 -13.24 -22.04
CA THR A 398 -14.16 -12.82 -22.16
C THR A 398 -14.99 -13.22 -20.93
N CYS A 399 -14.77 -14.42 -20.37
CA CYS A 399 -15.49 -14.84 -19.16
C CYS A 399 -15.18 -13.97 -17.95
N VAL A 400 -13.91 -13.63 -17.71
CA VAL A 400 -13.53 -12.83 -16.53
C VAL A 400 -13.93 -11.36 -16.68
N GLU A 401 -13.87 -10.81 -17.89
CA GLU A 401 -14.27 -9.43 -18.16
C GLU A 401 -15.77 -9.24 -17.98
N ASN A 402 -16.57 -10.23 -18.39
CA ASN A 402 -18.03 -10.24 -18.21
C ASN A 402 -18.49 -10.75 -16.84
N GLU A 403 -17.56 -11.09 -15.93
CA GLU A 403 -17.85 -11.72 -14.63
C GLU A 403 -18.81 -12.93 -14.74
N SER A 404 -18.67 -13.74 -15.79
CA SER A 404 -19.56 -14.87 -16.05
C SER A 404 -19.38 -15.96 -14.98
N PRO A 405 -20.48 -16.41 -14.33
CA PRO A 405 -20.43 -17.49 -13.33
C PRO A 405 -20.46 -18.88 -13.97
N ASP A 406 -20.72 -18.97 -15.27
CA ASP A 406 -20.97 -20.22 -15.98
C ASP A 406 -19.70 -20.88 -16.50
N LEU A 407 -19.80 -22.17 -16.84
CA LEU A 407 -18.74 -22.88 -17.53
C LEU A 407 -18.47 -22.25 -18.90
N CYS A 408 -17.20 -21.93 -19.14
CA CYS A 408 -16.76 -21.25 -20.36
C CYS A 408 -17.09 -22.06 -21.63
N GLN A 409 -17.96 -21.52 -22.48
CA GLN A 409 -18.31 -22.11 -23.79
C GLN A 409 -17.50 -21.53 -24.97
N HIS A 410 -16.62 -20.55 -24.73
CA HIS A 410 -15.83 -19.92 -25.80
C HIS A 410 -14.88 -20.93 -26.44
N THR A 411 -15.09 -21.20 -27.73
CA THR A 411 -14.27 -22.12 -28.55
C THR A 411 -13.18 -21.39 -29.33
N ASN A 412 -13.47 -20.18 -29.80
CA ASN A 412 -12.52 -19.32 -30.49
C ASN A 412 -11.36 -18.95 -29.55
N PRO A 413 -10.09 -19.25 -29.92
CA PRO A 413 -8.93 -18.87 -29.12
C PRO A 413 -8.83 -17.37 -28.82
N LEU A 414 -9.24 -16.49 -29.76
CA LEU A 414 -9.14 -15.04 -29.59
C LEU A 414 -9.96 -14.51 -28.40
N ASP A 415 -11.09 -15.13 -28.10
CA ASP A 415 -11.94 -14.75 -26.96
C ASP A 415 -11.29 -15.11 -25.62
N ARG A 416 -10.36 -16.06 -25.63
CA ARG A 416 -9.72 -16.60 -24.42
C ARG A 416 -8.37 -15.99 -24.12
N GLN A 417 -7.69 -15.47 -25.14
CA GLN A 417 -6.34 -14.93 -25.03
C GLN A 417 -6.25 -13.81 -24.00
N LEU A 418 -5.23 -13.89 -23.15
CA LEU A 418 -4.90 -12.88 -22.15
C LEU A 418 -3.72 -12.07 -22.65
N THR A 419 -3.81 -10.74 -22.57
CA THR A 419 -2.67 -9.84 -22.82
C THR A 419 -2.34 -9.13 -21.52
N GLY A 420 -1.08 -9.13 -21.13
CA GLY A 420 -0.64 -8.54 -19.88
C GLY A 420 0.87 -8.46 -19.75
N GLU A 421 1.29 -7.88 -18.63
CA GLU A 421 2.69 -7.80 -18.21
C GLU A 421 2.91 -8.79 -17.05
N TRP A 422 3.86 -9.71 -17.21
CA TRP A 422 4.18 -10.72 -16.21
C TRP A 422 5.68 -10.81 -15.96
N CYS A 423 6.05 -11.12 -14.72
CA CYS A 423 7.41 -11.52 -14.40
C CYS A 423 7.74 -12.85 -15.11
N ALA A 424 8.98 -12.99 -15.58
CA ALA A 424 9.41 -14.16 -16.34
C ALA A 424 9.20 -15.50 -15.61
N PRO A 425 9.46 -15.65 -14.29
CA PRO A 425 9.23 -16.90 -13.59
C PRO A 425 7.77 -17.38 -13.65
N GLU A 426 6.80 -16.48 -13.49
CA GLU A 426 5.37 -16.79 -13.59
C GLU A 426 4.98 -17.18 -15.01
N LEU A 427 5.54 -16.50 -16.02
CA LEU A 427 5.32 -16.84 -17.42
C LEU A 427 5.91 -18.22 -17.75
N HIS A 428 7.13 -18.52 -17.31
CA HIS A 428 7.75 -19.84 -17.49
C HIS A 428 6.92 -20.95 -16.87
N LEU A 429 6.44 -20.76 -15.64
CA LEU A 429 5.55 -21.72 -14.99
C LEU A 429 4.24 -21.88 -15.78
N ALA A 430 3.68 -20.80 -16.31
CA ALA A 430 2.47 -20.87 -17.13
C ALA A 430 2.70 -21.69 -18.40
N LEU A 431 3.80 -21.46 -19.12
CA LEU A 431 4.16 -22.25 -20.30
C LEU A 431 4.32 -23.74 -19.96
N GLN A 432 4.97 -24.07 -18.84
CA GLN A 432 5.05 -25.46 -18.34
C GLN A 432 3.69 -26.07 -17.99
N LYS A 433 2.71 -25.24 -17.60
CA LYS A 433 1.33 -25.65 -17.32
C LYS A 433 0.42 -25.66 -18.55
N GLY A 434 0.97 -25.51 -19.75
CA GLY A 434 0.25 -25.65 -21.02
C GLY A 434 -0.30 -24.35 -21.59
N TYR A 435 0.14 -23.18 -21.10
CA TYR A 435 -0.15 -21.92 -21.77
C TYR A 435 0.66 -21.83 -23.06
N THR A 436 0.06 -21.25 -24.12
CA THR A 436 0.75 -21.02 -25.39
C THR A 436 1.05 -19.54 -25.54
N LEU A 437 2.31 -19.20 -25.86
CA LEU A 437 2.71 -17.84 -26.19
C LEU A 437 2.22 -17.50 -27.61
N ILE A 438 1.39 -16.47 -27.76
CA ILE A 438 0.76 -16.09 -29.03
C ILE A 438 1.50 -14.93 -29.68
N ALA A 439 1.81 -13.89 -28.90
CA ALA A 439 2.52 -12.71 -29.38
C ALA A 439 3.42 -12.15 -28.28
N ILE A 440 4.57 -11.61 -28.68
CA ILE A 440 5.53 -10.98 -27.78
C ILE A 440 5.54 -9.50 -28.14
N HIS A 441 5.11 -8.65 -27.21
CA HIS A 441 5.04 -7.21 -27.44
C HIS A 441 6.34 -6.54 -27.02
N GLU A 442 6.86 -6.92 -25.85
CA GLU A 442 8.03 -6.29 -25.26
C GLU A 442 8.65 -7.15 -24.15
N VAL A 443 9.99 -7.20 -24.09
CA VAL A 443 10.75 -7.94 -23.08
C VAL A 443 11.78 -7.03 -22.45
N TYR A 444 11.76 -6.93 -21.11
CA TYR A 444 12.85 -6.36 -20.33
C TYR A 444 13.73 -7.50 -19.86
N GLN A 445 14.92 -7.60 -20.43
CA GLN A 445 15.90 -8.61 -20.04
C GLN A 445 17.00 -7.97 -19.20
N TYR A 446 17.24 -8.51 -18.02
CA TYR A 446 18.31 -8.03 -17.15
C TYR A 446 19.62 -8.77 -17.44
N PRO A 447 20.77 -8.07 -17.39
CA PRO A 447 22.05 -8.67 -17.69
C PRO A 447 22.45 -9.75 -16.67
N ARG A 448 21.97 -9.62 -15.42
CA ARG A 448 22.31 -10.52 -14.32
C ARG A 448 21.13 -10.66 -13.36
N THR A 449 21.13 -11.77 -12.63
CA THR A 449 20.27 -12.00 -11.48
C THR A 449 21.11 -12.29 -10.24
N MET A 450 20.52 -12.09 -9.06
CA MET A 450 21.11 -12.44 -7.77
C MET A 450 20.11 -13.27 -6.97
N GLN A 451 20.60 -14.34 -6.36
CA GLN A 451 19.85 -15.12 -5.39
C GLN A 451 20.10 -14.60 -3.98
#